data_AF-A0A6J6V635-F1
#
_entry.id   AF-A0A6J6V635-F1
#
_cell.length_a   1.000
_cell.length_b   1.000
_cell.length_c   1.000
_cell.angle_alpha   90.00
_cell.angle_beta   90.00
_cell.angle_gamma   90.00
#
_symmetry.space_group_name_H-M   'P 1'
#
loop_
_entity.id
_entity.type
_entity.pdbx_description
1 polymer ?
#
loop_
_entity_poly.entity_id
_entity_poly.type
_entity_poly.pdbx_seq_one_letter_code
_entity_poly.pdbx_strand_id
1 'polypeptide(L)' 'MASLDHVMWFHRPFRADEWLLYDQLAISSSNARGIASGSIFAESGELVVTVVQEGLTRLVN' A
#
# COMPACT_ATOMS: atom_id res chain seq x y z
N MET A 1 14.24 -6.55 2.73
CA MET A 1 13.46 -5.92 1.63
C MET A 1 13.77 -4.44 1.64
N ALA A 2 13.73 -3.79 0.47
CA ALA A 2 13.84 -2.33 0.33
C ALA A 2 12.75 -1.84 -0.62
N SER A 3 12.09 -0.72 -0.32
CA SER A 3 11.14 -0.08 -1.25
C SER A 3 11.91 0.50 -2.45
N LEU A 4 11.32 0.39 -3.65
CA LEU A 4 11.86 0.99 -4.88
C LEU A 4 11.07 2.26 -5.24
N ASP A 5 9.74 2.16 -5.21
CA ASP A 5 8.83 3.28 -5.39
C ASP A 5 7.63 3.17 -4.43
N HIS A 6 6.89 4.27 -4.31
CA HIS A 6 5.67 4.34 -3.52
C HIS A 6 4.78 5.45 -4.07
N VAL A 7 3.54 5.12 -4.42
CA VAL A 7 2.59 6.08 -4.98
C VAL A 7 1.29 6.02 -4.19
N MET A 8 0.77 7.21 -3.87
CA MET A 8 -0.47 7.40 -3.14
C MET A 8 -1.36 8.39 -3.89
N TRP A 9 -2.64 8.06 -4.01
CA TRP A 9 -3.68 8.97 -4.46
C TRP A 9 -4.64 9.22 -3.32
N PHE A 10 -4.69 10.48 -2.87
CA PHE A 10 -5.57 10.94 -1.80
C PHE A 10 -6.89 11.40 -2.40
N HIS A 11 -7.96 10.68 -2.11
CA HIS A 11 -9.27 10.91 -2.74
C HIS A 11 -10.16 11.84 -1.92
N ARG A 12 -10.03 11.82 -0.59
CA ARG A 12 -10.89 12.54 0.36
C ARG A 12 -10.10 12.98 1.59
N PRO A 13 -10.51 14.05 2.30
CA PRO A 13 -9.99 14.35 3.62
C PRO A 13 -10.27 13.21 4.60
N PHE A 14 -9.33 12.95 5.49
CA PHE A 14 -9.48 12.03 6.63
C PHE A 14 -8.55 12.48 7.74
N ARG A 15 -8.78 11.97 8.95
CA ARG A 15 -7.88 12.20 10.07
C ARG A 15 -7.02 10.97 10.35
N ALA A 16 -5.73 11.19 10.57
CA ALA A 16 -4.78 10.10 10.85
C ALA A 16 -4.83 9.61 12.31
N ASP A 17 -5.54 10.32 13.19
CA ASP A 17 -5.78 9.93 14.59
C ASP A 17 -7.13 9.19 14.80
N GLU A 18 -7.86 8.92 13.72
CA GLU A 18 -9.04 8.05 13.68
C GLU A 18 -8.67 6.66 13.13
N TRP A 19 -9.56 5.68 13.31
CA TRP A 19 -9.35 4.35 12.76
C TRP A 19 -9.40 4.38 11.23
N LEU A 20 -8.42 3.71 10.62
CA LEU A 20 -8.33 3.48 9.18
C LEU A 20 -8.12 1.97 8.94
N LEU A 21 -8.89 1.39 8.02
CA LEU A 21 -8.62 0.05 7.52
C LEU A 21 -7.67 0.16 6.33
N TYR A 22 -6.51 -0.50 6.41
CA TYR A 22 -5.61 -0.65 5.28
C TYR A 22 -5.67 -2.07 4.70
N ASP A 23 -6.44 -2.23 3.63
CA ASP A 23 -6.54 -3.48 2.89
C ASP A 23 -5.42 -3.58 1.86
N GLN A 24 -4.67 -4.68 1.88
CA GLN A 24 -3.45 -4.85 1.08
C GLN A 24 -3.53 -6.14 0.25
N LEU A 25 -3.14 -6.03 -1.02
CA LEU A 25 -3.13 -7.12 -1.98
C LEU A 25 -1.75 -7.24 -2.64
N ALA A 26 -1.17 -8.44 -2.55
CA ALA A 26 -0.01 -8.79 -3.36
C ALA A 26 -0.47 -9.08 -4.80
N ILE A 27 0.04 -8.31 -5.76
CA ILE A 27 -0.33 -8.45 -7.19
C ILE A 27 0.63 -9.41 -7.89
N SER A 28 1.94 -9.25 -7.69
CA SER A 28 2.94 -10.12 -8.31
C SER A 28 4.27 -10.10 -7.56
N SER A 29 5.03 -11.18 -7.67
CA SER A 29 6.40 -11.30 -7.17
C SER A 29 7.26 -12.03 -8.19
N SER A 30 8.29 -11.38 -8.70
CA SER A 30 9.25 -11.97 -9.66
C SER A 30 10.55 -11.17 -9.70
N ASN A 31 11.65 -11.82 -10.11
CA ASN A 31 12.95 -11.16 -10.32
C ASN A 31 13.45 -10.34 -9.12
N ALA A 32 13.31 -10.90 -7.91
CA ALA A 32 13.62 -10.23 -6.65
C ALA A 32 12.85 -8.92 -6.41
N ARG A 33 11.69 -8.72 -7.07
CA ARG A 33 10.77 -7.60 -6.84
C ARG A 33 9.36 -8.11 -6.52
N GLY A 34 8.63 -7.34 -5.75
CA GLY A 34 7.21 -7.56 -5.49
C GLY A 34 6.44 -6.27 -5.68
N ILE A 35 5.27 -6.36 -6.32
CA ILE A 35 4.33 -5.26 -6.47
C ILE A 35 3.07 -5.56 -5.65
N ALA A 36 2.64 -4.58 -4.87
CA ALA A 36 1.45 -4.63 -4.05
C ALA A 36 0.60 -3.37 -4.28
N SER A 37 -0.72 -3.54 -4.19
CA SER A 37 -1.66 -2.44 -4.07
C SER A 37 -2.26 -2.43 -2.67
N GLY A 38 -2.76 -1.27 -2.25
CA GLY A 38 -3.62 -1.21 -1.09
C GLY A 38 -4.68 -0.11 -1.19
N SER A 39 -5.73 -0.29 -0.41
CA SER A 39 -6.87 0.62 -0.27
C SER A 39 -7.02 0.98 1.19
N ILE A 40 -6.98 2.28 1.51
CA ILE A 40 -7.18 2.78 2.86
C ILE A 40 -8.61 3.34 2.95
N PHE A 41 -9.37 2.82 3.90
CA PHE A 41 -10.75 3.23 4.18
C PHE A 41 -10.84 3.92 5.54
N ALA A 42 -11.65 4.97 5.63
CA ALA A 42 -12.04 5.58 6.91
C ALA A 42 -12.96 4.64 7.72
N GLU A 43 -13.16 4.92 9.00
CA GLU A 43 -14.13 4.19 9.85
C GLU A 43 -15.56 4.23 9.27
N SER A 44 -15.91 5.27 8.50
CA SER A 44 -17.18 5.37 7.75
C SER A 44 -17.31 4.35 6.61
N GLY A 45 -16.22 3.67 6.24
CA GLY A 45 -16.13 2.76 5.09
C GLY A 45 -15.78 3.44 3.77
N GLU A 46 -15.58 4.76 3.76
CA GLU A 46 -15.19 5.48 2.54
C GLU A 46 -13.72 5.23 2.16
N LEU A 47 -13.46 4.98 0.88
CA LEU A 47 -12.10 4.92 0.34
C LEU A 47 -11.46 6.33 0.37
N VAL A 48 -10.38 6.48 1.13
CA VAL A 48 -9.69 7.75 1.31
C VAL A 48 -8.34 7.80 0.59
N VAL A 49 -7.65 6.66 0.46
CA VAL A 49 -6.36 6.58 -0.26
C VAL A 49 -6.25 5.28 -1.06
N THR A 50 -5.73 5.36 -2.28
CA THR A 50 -5.20 4.20 -3.03
C THR A 50 -3.68 4.23 -3.00
N VAL A 51 -3.06 3.08 -2.77
CA VAL A 51 -1.60 2.92 -2.69
C VAL A 51 -1.12 1.87 -3.68
N VAL A 52 0.02 2.11 -4.32
CA VAL A 52 0.78 1.11 -5.08
C VAL A 52 2.25 1.22 -4.70
N GLN A 53 2.91 0.08 -4.52
CA GLN A 53 4.33 0.00 -4.18
C GLN A 53 5.01 -1.18 -4.87
N GLU A 54 6.20 -0.94 -5.44
CA GLU A 54 7.17 -1.97 -5.79
C GLU A 54 8.31 -1.99 -4.74
N GLY A 55 8.73 -3.19 -4.37
CA GLY A 55 9.84 -3.41 -3.43
C GLY A 55 10.80 -4.48 -3.90
N LEU A 56 12.10 -4.27 -3.66
CA LEU A 56 13.16 -5.25 -3.83
C LEU A 56 13.18 -6.24 -2.65
N THR A 57 13.07 -7.53 -2.95
CA THR A 57 13.18 -8.63 -1.99
C THR A 57 14.31 -9.57 -2.40
N ARG A 58 15.40 -9.57 -1.62
CA ARG A 58 16.53 -10.50 -1.78
C ARG A 58 16.68 -11.34 -0.52
N LEU A 59 16.92 -12.63 -0.70
CA LEU A 59 17.40 -13.50 0.36
C LEU A 59 18.87 -13.17 0.60
N VAL A 60 19.24 -13.08 1.87
CA VAL A 60 20.64 -12.95 2.31
C VAL A 60 20.98 -14.27 3.00
N ASN A 61 22.07 -14.89 2.55
CA ASN A 61 22.62 -16.11 3.15
C ASN A 61 23.39 -15.77 4.42
#